data_AF-A0A2E7RH96-F1
#
_entry.id   AF-A0A2E7RH96-F1
#
_cell.length_a   1.000
_cell.length_b   1.000
_cell.length_c   1.000
_cell.angle_alpha   90.00
_cell.angle_beta   90.00
_cell.angle_gamma   90.00
#
_symmetry.space_group_name_H-M   'P 1'
#
loop_
_entity.id
_entity.type
_entity.pdbx_description
1 polymer ?
#
loop_
_entity_poly.entity_id
_entity_poly.type
_entity_poly.pdbx_seq_one_letter_code
_entity_poly.pdbx_strand_id
1 'polypeptide(L)'
;MFEASDVMELFPSCLWLHKVSDSSKINEGLMRAVEEMRAAGEGNTRSSGKVWMSPTNLLEYDAFLPLSEFIIPAADQALGFMRYKFDHFYISECWANMNGTGEIHPRHSHPNCFLSGVYYVQTPKGCGDIVFHDPRAQAAVLSPQFEEITLQNSDRHYLQPDEGMLIMFPSWLEHSVAENKSGADRLSISFNIMLTGTIGYESAQVTI
;
A
#
# COMPACT_ATOMS: atom_id res chain seq x y z
N MET A 1 10.21 42.95 -12.61
CA MET A 1 11.10 42.31 -11.61
C MET A 1 10.26 42.07 -10.38
N PHE A 2 10.28 40.86 -9.82
CA PHE A 2 9.48 40.53 -8.63
C PHE A 2 10.24 40.94 -7.36
N GLU A 3 9.50 41.40 -6.36
CA GLU A 3 10.06 41.81 -5.06
C GLU A 3 10.28 40.61 -4.12
N ALA A 4 9.46 39.57 -4.27
CA ALA A 4 9.62 38.25 -3.66
C ALA A 4 8.99 37.16 -4.56
N SER A 5 9.34 35.90 -4.35
CA SER A 5 8.76 34.76 -5.05
C SER A 5 8.71 33.56 -4.10
N ASP A 6 7.63 32.79 -4.16
CA ASP A 6 7.37 31.64 -3.30
C ASP A 6 6.57 30.58 -4.05
N VAL A 7 6.61 29.33 -3.57
CA VAL A 7 5.90 28.19 -4.15
C VAL A 7 5.05 27.55 -3.06
N MET A 8 3.76 27.36 -3.36
CA MET A 8 2.81 26.72 -2.44
C MET A 8 2.24 25.44 -3.06
N GLU A 9 2.29 24.35 -2.30
CA GLU A 9 1.69 23.09 -2.69
C GLU A 9 0.19 23.08 -2.40
N LEU A 10 -0.60 22.57 -3.34
CA LEU A 10 -2.05 22.46 -3.20
C LEU A 10 -2.47 21.00 -3.37
N PHE A 11 -3.25 20.50 -2.41
CA PHE A 11 -3.85 19.16 -2.41
C PHE A 11 -2.82 18.01 -2.52
N PRO A 12 -1.82 17.92 -1.61
CA PRO A 12 -0.78 16.91 -1.70
C PRO A 12 -1.30 15.49 -1.46
N SER A 13 -0.92 14.55 -2.32
CA SER A 13 -1.05 13.11 -2.08
C SER A 13 0.09 12.66 -1.17
N CYS A 14 -0.23 12.19 0.03
CA CYS A 14 0.78 11.79 1.02
C CYS A 14 0.96 10.26 1.04
N LEU A 15 2.20 9.82 1.21
CA LEU A 15 2.55 8.44 1.56
C LEU A 15 3.20 8.45 2.94
N TRP A 16 2.83 7.52 3.80
CA TRP A 16 3.49 7.28 5.09
C TRP A 16 4.40 6.07 4.95
N LEU A 17 5.70 6.31 5.12
CA LEU A 17 6.75 5.31 4.92
C LEU A 17 7.38 5.00 6.27
N HIS A 18 7.42 3.72 6.63
CA HIS A 18 8.05 3.26 7.86
C HIS A 18 9.01 2.11 7.57
N LYS A 19 10.08 2.03 8.35
CA LYS A 19 10.95 0.86 8.42
C LYS A 19 10.68 0.18 9.76
N VAL A 20 10.10 -1.01 9.72
CA VAL A 20 9.79 -1.79 10.92
C VAL A 20 11.09 -2.29 11.55
N SER A 21 11.28 -2.02 12.83
CA SER A 21 12.41 -2.53 13.62
C SER A 21 12.29 -4.03 13.81
N ASP A 22 13.43 -4.73 13.88
CA ASP A 22 13.48 -6.19 14.05
C ASP A 22 12.68 -6.98 13.00
N SER A 23 12.50 -6.39 11.81
CA SER A 23 11.72 -6.95 10.71
C SER A 23 12.18 -8.33 10.27
N SER A 24 13.48 -8.66 10.40
CA SER A 24 14.01 -9.97 10.01
C SER A 24 13.31 -11.13 10.75
N LYS A 25 13.14 -11.03 12.07
CA LYS A 25 12.49 -12.09 12.86
C LYS A 25 10.99 -12.17 12.58
N ILE A 26 10.35 -11.01 12.41
CA ILE A 26 8.94 -10.92 12.02
C ILE A 26 8.75 -11.57 10.65
N ASN A 27 9.63 -11.25 9.69
CA ASN A 27 9.59 -11.76 8.33
C ASN A 27 9.78 -13.27 8.26
N GLU A 28 10.70 -13.84 9.03
CA GLU A 28 10.86 -15.30 9.13
C GLU A 28 9.58 -16.00 9.60
N GLY A 29 8.91 -15.44 10.62
CA GLY A 29 7.65 -15.97 11.14
C GLY A 29 6.51 -15.88 10.11
N LEU A 30 6.36 -14.70 9.48
CA LEU A 30 5.34 -14.46 8.45
C LEU A 30 5.56 -15.33 7.22
N MET A 31 6.81 -15.46 6.76
CA MET A 31 7.16 -16.30 5.61
C MET A 31 6.77 -17.76 5.88
N ARG A 32 7.13 -18.30 7.05
CA ARG A 32 6.75 -19.66 7.44
C ARG A 32 5.23 -19.83 7.47
N ALA A 33 4.50 -18.91 8.09
CA ALA A 33 3.05 -18.97 8.18
C ALA A 33 2.37 -18.93 6.79
N VAL A 34 2.88 -18.09 5.88
CA VAL A 34 2.41 -18.00 4.50
C VAL A 34 2.69 -19.30 3.72
N GLU A 35 3.88 -19.88 3.87
CA GLU A 35 4.25 -21.14 3.22
C GLU A 35 3.39 -22.30 3.73
N GLU A 36 3.16 -22.39 5.04
CA GLU A 36 2.29 -23.39 5.67
C GLU A 36 0.85 -23.27 5.16
N MET A 37 0.30 -22.04 5.13
CA MET A 37 -1.03 -21.76 4.59
C MET A 37 -1.15 -22.17 3.11
N ARG A 38 -0.16 -21.80 2.28
CA ARG A 38 -0.13 -22.21 0.87
C ARG A 38 -0.04 -23.72 0.72
N ALA A 39 0.78 -24.41 1.52
CA ALA A 39 0.93 -25.85 1.48
C ALA A 39 -0.34 -26.59 1.93
N ALA A 40 -1.12 -26.01 2.83
CA ALA A 40 -2.44 -26.50 3.24
C ALA A 40 -3.51 -26.32 2.14
N GLY A 41 -3.20 -25.64 1.04
CA GLY A 41 -4.12 -25.39 -0.07
C GLY A 41 -5.04 -24.19 0.16
N GLU A 42 -4.76 -23.35 1.16
CA GLU A 42 -5.51 -22.12 1.40
C GLU A 42 -5.11 -21.01 0.41
N GLY A 43 -6.05 -20.10 0.16
CA GLY A 43 -5.87 -18.99 -0.77
C GLY A 43 -6.14 -19.36 -2.24
N ASN A 44 -5.78 -18.45 -3.13
CA ASN A 44 -6.05 -18.56 -4.56
C ASN A 44 -4.75 -18.48 -5.35
N THR A 45 -4.53 -19.46 -6.23
CA THR A 45 -3.39 -19.50 -7.13
C THR A 45 -3.81 -19.14 -8.55
N ARG A 46 -3.02 -18.31 -9.23
CA ARG A 46 -3.24 -17.86 -10.62
C ARG A 46 -1.92 -17.94 -11.41
N SER A 47 -1.97 -17.58 -12.70
CA SER A 47 -0.79 -17.54 -13.59
C SER A 47 0.05 -18.82 -13.56
N SER A 48 -0.62 -19.99 -13.67
CA SER A 48 0.06 -21.30 -13.63
C SER A 48 0.94 -21.53 -12.39
N GLY A 49 0.58 -20.95 -11.23
CA GLY A 49 1.33 -21.15 -9.98
C GLY A 49 2.20 -19.96 -9.57
N LYS A 50 2.36 -18.95 -10.42
CA LYS A 50 3.28 -17.82 -10.19
C LYS A 50 2.70 -16.72 -9.32
N VAL A 51 1.38 -16.66 -9.19
CA VAL A 51 0.70 -15.70 -8.31
C VAL A 51 -0.09 -16.48 -7.28
N TRP A 52 0.12 -16.18 -6.00
CA TRP A 52 -0.68 -16.69 -4.91
C TRP A 52 -1.14 -15.56 -4.02
N MET A 53 -2.39 -15.63 -3.59
CA MET A 53 -3.00 -14.67 -2.67
C MET A 53 -3.72 -15.42 -1.54
N SER A 54 -3.46 -15.06 -0.29
CA SER A 54 -4.18 -15.64 0.85
C SER A 54 -5.65 -15.17 0.89
N PRO A 55 -6.48 -15.74 1.78
CA PRO A 55 -7.68 -15.07 2.28
C PRO A 55 -7.37 -13.68 2.88
N THR A 56 -8.40 -12.82 3.00
CA THR A 56 -8.27 -11.42 3.47
C THR A 56 -8.42 -11.24 4.98
N ASN A 57 -8.48 -12.33 5.74
CA ASN A 57 -8.67 -12.38 7.18
C ASN A 57 -7.40 -12.84 7.92
N LEU A 58 -6.19 -12.50 7.44
CA LEU A 58 -4.94 -13.00 8.05
C LEU A 58 -4.84 -12.72 9.56
N LEU A 59 -5.44 -11.63 10.05
CA LEU A 59 -5.41 -11.27 11.48
C LEU A 59 -6.29 -12.18 12.37
N GLU A 60 -7.05 -13.11 11.80
CA GLU A 60 -7.74 -14.16 12.57
C GLU A 60 -6.80 -15.32 12.95
N TYR A 61 -5.58 -15.35 12.42
CA TYR A 61 -4.59 -16.38 12.64
C TYR A 61 -3.47 -15.84 13.53
N ASP A 62 -3.19 -16.51 14.65
CA ASP A 62 -2.20 -16.08 15.66
C ASP A 62 -0.83 -15.73 15.07
N ALA A 63 -0.40 -16.48 14.04
CA ALA A 63 0.88 -16.29 13.37
C ALA A 63 1.04 -14.91 12.69
N PHE A 64 -0.05 -14.23 12.40
CA PHE A 64 -0.07 -12.93 11.72
C PHE A 64 -0.42 -11.76 12.63
N LEU A 65 -0.79 -12.00 13.90
CA LEU A 65 -1.05 -10.95 14.87
C LEU A 65 0.09 -9.94 15.06
N PRO A 66 1.39 -10.30 14.93
CA PRO A 66 2.49 -9.31 14.99
C PRO A 66 2.36 -8.17 13.97
N LEU A 67 1.63 -8.36 12.86
CA LEU A 67 1.36 -7.29 11.89
C LEU A 67 0.62 -6.10 12.53
N SER A 68 -0.33 -6.40 13.42
CA SER A 68 -1.15 -5.37 14.07
C SER A 68 -0.32 -4.44 14.97
N GLU A 69 0.78 -4.95 15.52
CA GLU A 69 1.67 -4.20 16.44
C GLU A 69 2.34 -3.00 15.76
N PHE A 70 2.50 -3.02 14.44
CA PHE A 70 3.06 -1.91 13.68
C PHE A 70 2.10 -1.27 12.67
N ILE A 71 1.10 -2.00 12.16
CA ILE A 71 0.07 -1.41 11.27
C ILE A 71 -0.79 -0.40 12.03
N ILE A 72 -1.24 -0.74 13.25
CA ILE A 72 -2.14 0.13 14.03
C ILE A 72 -1.45 1.46 14.39
N PRO A 73 -0.22 1.47 14.95
CA PRO A 73 0.48 2.74 15.21
C PRO A 73 0.79 3.55 13.96
N ALA A 74 1.10 2.90 12.83
CA ALA A 74 1.30 3.61 11.56
C ALA A 74 0.00 4.28 11.07
N ALA A 75 -1.14 3.58 11.22
CA ALA A 75 -2.45 4.13 10.88
C ALA A 75 -2.80 5.31 11.79
N ASP A 76 -2.56 5.19 13.10
CA ASP A 76 -2.76 6.28 14.05
C ASP A 76 -1.95 7.53 13.70
N GLN A 77 -0.67 7.36 13.32
CA GLN A 77 0.17 8.47 12.86
C GLN A 77 -0.37 9.12 11.57
N ALA A 78 -0.78 8.31 10.60
CA ALA A 78 -1.36 8.82 9.35
C ALA A 78 -2.67 9.58 9.59
N LEU A 79 -3.56 9.03 10.40
CA LEU A 79 -4.84 9.65 10.77
C LEU A 79 -4.64 10.93 11.59
N GLY A 80 -3.70 10.93 12.52
CA GLY A 80 -3.31 12.10 13.32
C GLY A 80 -2.74 13.24 12.47
N PHE A 81 -1.99 12.91 11.40
CA PHE A 81 -1.53 13.88 10.41
C PHE A 81 -2.70 14.50 9.63
N MET A 82 -3.64 13.67 9.16
CA MET A 82 -4.77 14.13 8.34
C MET A 82 -5.85 14.89 9.12
N ARG A 83 -5.98 14.62 10.43
CA ARG A 83 -6.90 15.32 11.35
C ARG A 83 -8.38 15.23 10.96
N TYR A 84 -8.80 14.12 10.38
CA TYR A 84 -10.23 13.83 10.20
C TYR A 84 -10.88 13.44 11.53
N LYS A 85 -12.16 13.77 11.69
CA LYS A 85 -12.98 13.31 12.80
C LYS A 85 -13.54 11.92 12.47
N PHE A 86 -13.37 10.98 13.39
CA PHE A 86 -13.92 9.62 13.35
C PHE A 86 -14.05 9.12 14.79
N ASP A 87 -14.83 8.05 15.01
CA ASP A 87 -15.01 7.46 16.34
C ASP A 87 -13.96 6.37 16.59
N HIS A 88 -13.81 5.44 15.65
CA HIS A 88 -12.78 4.40 15.68
C HIS A 88 -12.21 4.13 14.28
N PHE A 89 -11.09 3.42 14.22
CA PHE A 89 -10.58 2.81 13.00
C PHE A 89 -10.21 1.35 13.27
N TYR A 90 -10.18 0.54 12.22
CA TYR A 90 -9.80 -0.87 12.31
C TYR A 90 -9.21 -1.36 10.99
N ILE A 91 -8.44 -2.45 11.06
CA ILE A 91 -7.95 -3.16 9.87
C ILE A 91 -9.11 -3.98 9.31
N SER A 92 -9.66 -3.57 8.17
CA SER A 92 -10.83 -4.21 7.56
C SER A 92 -10.47 -5.48 6.79
N GLU A 93 -9.30 -5.50 6.17
CA GLU A 93 -8.78 -6.62 5.39
C GLU A 93 -7.26 -6.70 5.54
N CYS A 94 -6.69 -7.90 5.54
CA CYS A 94 -5.26 -8.16 5.56
C CYS A 94 -4.96 -9.47 4.82
N TRP A 95 -4.11 -9.43 3.80
CA TRP A 95 -3.80 -10.57 2.94
C TRP A 95 -2.34 -10.57 2.47
N ALA A 96 -1.80 -11.77 2.23
CA ALA A 96 -0.48 -11.98 1.67
C ALA A 96 -0.58 -12.15 0.15
N ASN A 97 0.42 -11.64 -0.56
CA ASN A 97 0.63 -11.81 -1.99
C ASN A 97 2.03 -12.37 -2.22
N MET A 98 2.11 -13.51 -2.91
CA MET A 98 3.33 -14.01 -3.52
C MET A 98 3.27 -13.78 -5.02
N ASN A 99 4.24 -13.02 -5.53
CA ASN A 99 4.32 -12.65 -6.93
C ASN A 99 5.65 -13.14 -7.53
N GLY A 100 5.59 -14.15 -8.39
CA GLY A 100 6.75 -14.78 -9.02
C GLY A 100 7.28 -14.04 -10.25
N THR A 101 8.32 -14.60 -10.86
CA THR A 101 9.00 -14.01 -12.03
C THR A 101 8.07 -13.78 -13.23
N GLY A 102 8.13 -12.56 -13.77
CA GLY A 102 7.37 -12.08 -14.93
C GLY A 102 5.98 -11.54 -14.58
N GLU A 103 5.55 -11.63 -13.32
CA GLU A 103 4.21 -11.21 -12.93
C GLU A 103 4.15 -9.73 -12.56
N ILE A 104 3.02 -9.09 -12.90
CA ILE A 104 2.69 -7.69 -12.60
C ILE A 104 1.42 -7.65 -11.73
N HIS A 105 1.19 -6.54 -11.03
CA HIS A 105 -0.15 -6.21 -10.56
C HIS A 105 -0.68 -4.99 -11.32
N PRO A 106 -1.84 -5.10 -11.99
CA PRO A 106 -2.38 -4.01 -12.78
C PRO A 106 -2.74 -2.82 -11.90
N ARG A 107 -2.89 -1.66 -12.54
CA ARG A 107 -3.37 -0.43 -11.89
C ARG A 107 -4.75 -0.64 -11.27
N HIS A 108 -4.89 -0.27 -10.01
CA HIS A 108 -6.15 -0.31 -9.27
C HIS A 108 -6.12 0.64 -8.06
N SER A 109 -7.27 0.78 -7.41
CA SER A 109 -7.46 1.41 -6.09
C SER A 109 -8.25 0.45 -5.19
N HIS A 110 -8.41 0.80 -3.91
CA HIS A 110 -9.14 -0.02 -2.93
C HIS A 110 -10.50 0.63 -2.61
N PRO A 111 -11.59 0.19 -3.24
CA PRO A 111 -12.90 0.77 -2.99
C PRO A 111 -13.38 0.48 -1.56
N ASN A 112 -14.20 1.38 -1.01
CA ASN A 112 -14.81 1.26 0.32
C ASN A 112 -13.81 1.13 1.49
N CYS A 113 -12.59 1.62 1.32
CA CYS A 113 -11.56 1.70 2.36
C CYS A 113 -11.06 3.15 2.46
N PHE A 114 -10.48 3.51 3.61
CA PHE A 114 -9.98 4.86 3.85
C PHE A 114 -8.46 4.98 3.61
N LEU A 115 -7.70 4.10 4.26
CA LEU A 115 -6.27 3.92 4.00
C LEU A 115 -6.01 2.49 3.54
N SER A 116 -5.01 2.32 2.69
CA SER A 116 -4.49 1.02 2.29
C SER A 116 -2.99 1.01 2.52
N GLY A 117 -2.41 -0.17 2.63
CA GLY A 117 -0.98 -0.28 2.79
C GLY A 117 -0.41 -1.63 2.38
N VAL A 118 0.91 -1.67 2.37
CA VAL A 118 1.70 -2.85 2.06
C VAL A 118 2.92 -2.91 2.97
N TYR A 119 3.14 -4.08 3.55
CA TYR A 119 4.34 -4.45 4.26
C TYR A 119 5.14 -5.47 3.44
N TYR A 120 6.44 -5.25 3.29
CA TYR A 120 7.29 -6.11 2.48
C TYR A 120 8.05 -7.12 3.34
N VAL A 121 7.75 -8.41 3.13
CA VAL A 121 8.38 -9.52 3.88
C VAL A 121 9.64 -10.01 3.16
N GLN A 122 9.56 -10.18 1.84
CA GLN A 122 10.66 -10.64 1.00
C GLN A 122 10.71 -9.85 -0.30
N THR A 123 11.85 -9.22 -0.59
CA THR A 123 12.01 -8.32 -1.75
C THR A 123 13.29 -8.64 -2.52
N PRO A 124 13.31 -9.70 -3.34
CA PRO A 124 14.46 -9.99 -4.18
C PRO A 124 14.80 -8.78 -5.06
N LYS A 125 16.08 -8.55 -5.34
CA LYS A 125 16.50 -7.42 -6.17
C LYS A 125 15.79 -7.48 -7.54
N GLY A 126 15.10 -6.40 -7.90
CA GLY A 126 14.35 -6.32 -9.15
C GLY A 126 12.97 -6.98 -9.09
N CYS A 127 12.41 -7.19 -7.90
CA CYS A 127 11.09 -7.80 -7.73
C CYS A 127 9.90 -6.91 -8.08
N GLY A 128 10.12 -5.79 -8.78
CA GLY A 128 9.09 -4.86 -9.23
C GLY A 128 8.74 -3.81 -8.18
N ASP A 129 8.82 -2.54 -8.60
CA ASP A 129 8.45 -1.37 -7.80
C ASP A 129 6.94 -1.29 -7.60
N ILE A 130 6.50 -0.74 -6.46
CA ILE A 130 5.16 -0.18 -6.38
C ILE A 130 5.16 1.17 -7.09
N VAL A 131 4.17 1.37 -7.96
CA VAL A 131 4.05 2.55 -8.81
C VAL A 131 2.76 3.24 -8.45
N PHE A 132 2.85 4.44 -7.87
CA PHE A 132 1.72 5.32 -7.62
C PHE A 132 1.50 6.22 -8.83
N HIS A 133 0.25 6.50 -9.15
CA HIS A 133 -0.09 7.28 -10.34
C HIS A 133 -0.77 8.59 -9.96
N ASP A 134 -0.53 9.62 -10.77
CA ASP A 134 -1.11 10.94 -10.56
C ASP A 134 -2.65 10.88 -10.57
N PRO A 135 -3.32 11.24 -9.46
CA PRO A 135 -4.78 11.17 -9.36
C PRO A 135 -5.50 12.30 -10.12
N ARG A 136 -4.76 13.30 -10.62
CA ARG A 136 -5.34 14.48 -11.26
C ARG A 136 -5.73 14.14 -12.70
N ALA A 137 -7.03 13.91 -12.92
CA ALA A 137 -7.57 13.52 -14.22
C ALA A 137 -7.17 14.42 -15.41
N GLN A 138 -6.85 15.70 -15.17
CA GLN A 138 -6.47 16.66 -16.21
C GLN A 138 -4.97 17.03 -16.22
N ALA A 139 -4.12 16.38 -15.41
CA ALA A 139 -2.69 16.71 -15.36
C ALA A 139 -1.94 16.39 -16.67
N ALA A 140 -2.44 15.44 -17.46
CA ALA A 140 -1.82 15.01 -18.72
C ALA A 140 -2.45 15.64 -19.98
N VAL A 141 -3.18 16.76 -19.86
CA VAL A 141 -3.78 17.44 -21.03
C VAL A 141 -2.70 17.92 -22.02
N LEU A 142 -1.56 18.34 -21.51
CA LEU A 142 -0.37 18.68 -22.28
C LEU A 142 0.84 18.04 -21.60
N SER A 143 1.64 17.30 -22.36
CA SER A 143 2.85 16.64 -21.86
C SER A 143 4.08 17.14 -22.62
N PRO A 144 4.71 18.25 -22.18
CA PRO A 144 5.97 18.72 -22.74
C PRO A 144 7.09 17.70 -22.53
N GLN A 145 8.20 17.88 -23.26
CA GLN A 145 9.43 17.16 -22.96
C GLN A 145 10.01 17.65 -21.63
N PHE A 146 10.55 16.71 -20.85
CA PHE A 146 11.18 17.01 -19.57
C PHE A 146 12.70 17.15 -19.76
N GLU A 147 13.30 18.13 -19.09
CA GLU A 147 14.75 18.16 -18.86
C GLU A 147 15.11 17.23 -17.68
N GLU A 148 14.28 17.27 -16.63
CA GLU A 148 14.37 16.43 -15.44
C GLU A 148 12.96 16.04 -14.94
N ILE A 149 12.84 14.85 -14.34
CA ILE A 149 11.60 14.37 -13.73
C ILE A 149 11.52 14.87 -12.28
N THR A 150 10.41 15.50 -11.93
CA THR A 150 10.09 16.05 -10.60
C THR A 150 8.70 15.57 -10.16
N LEU A 151 8.35 15.76 -8.89
CA LEU A 151 7.00 15.45 -8.41
C LEU A 151 5.91 16.27 -9.11
N GLN A 152 6.26 17.47 -9.60
CA GLN A 152 5.32 18.39 -10.22
C GLN A 152 5.03 18.04 -11.68
N ASN A 153 5.97 17.37 -12.36
CA ASN A 153 5.87 17.05 -13.79
C ASN A 153 5.74 15.55 -14.11
N SER A 154 5.87 14.68 -13.12
CA SER A 154 5.70 13.23 -13.29
C SER A 154 4.23 12.81 -13.21
N ASP A 155 3.82 11.86 -14.06
CA ASP A 155 2.52 11.19 -13.99
C ASP A 155 2.54 9.96 -13.06
N ARG A 156 3.73 9.56 -12.59
CA ARG A 156 3.96 8.36 -11.78
C ARG A 156 5.06 8.55 -10.75
N HIS A 157 4.98 7.83 -9.65
CA HIS A 157 6.04 7.76 -8.65
C HIS A 157 6.37 6.29 -8.37
N TYR A 158 7.66 5.95 -8.52
CA TYR A 158 8.17 4.59 -8.34
C TYR A 158 8.84 4.48 -6.98
N LEU A 159 8.43 3.49 -6.18
CA LEU A 159 9.07 3.19 -4.91
C LEU A 159 9.56 1.74 -4.95
N GLN A 160 10.88 1.60 -4.78
CA GLN A 160 11.52 0.30 -4.70
C GLN A 160 11.17 -0.35 -3.36
N PRO A 161 10.67 -1.59 -3.36
CA PRO A 161 10.36 -2.31 -2.12
C PRO A 161 11.64 -2.73 -1.40
N ASP A 162 11.58 -2.75 -0.08
CA ASP A 162 12.67 -3.16 0.81
C ASP A 162 12.10 -3.95 2.00
N GLU A 163 12.79 -5.00 2.45
CA GLU A 163 12.29 -5.90 3.50
C GLU A 163 12.07 -5.15 4.82
N GLY A 164 10.90 -5.29 5.42
CA GLY A 164 10.51 -4.53 6.61
C GLY A 164 9.99 -3.12 6.32
N MET A 165 9.92 -2.70 5.06
CA MET A 165 9.28 -1.44 4.69
C MET A 165 7.76 -1.60 4.77
N LEU A 166 7.11 -0.65 5.45
CA LEU A 166 5.67 -0.46 5.48
C LEU A 166 5.34 0.83 4.75
N ILE A 167 4.44 0.75 3.78
CA ILE A 167 3.91 1.90 3.04
C ILE A 167 2.42 1.98 3.33
N MET A 168 1.94 3.17 3.69
CA MET A 168 0.52 3.46 3.84
C MET A 168 0.14 4.67 3.01
N PHE A 169 -1.04 4.64 2.42
CA PHE A 169 -1.51 5.64 1.48
C PHE A 169 -3.03 5.71 1.46
N PRO A 170 -3.63 6.82 0.97
CA PRO A 170 -5.07 6.91 0.80
C PRO A 170 -5.59 5.85 -0.18
N SER A 171 -6.65 5.13 0.17
CA SER A 171 -7.16 4.00 -0.62
C SER A 171 -7.61 4.37 -2.03
N TRP A 172 -7.93 5.64 -2.27
CA TRP A 172 -8.28 6.18 -3.60
C TRP A 172 -7.06 6.34 -4.53
N LEU A 173 -5.83 6.35 -3.99
CA LEU A 173 -4.63 6.57 -4.79
C LEU A 173 -4.33 5.35 -5.65
N GLU A 174 -4.47 5.53 -6.96
CA GLU A 174 -4.20 4.45 -7.90
C GLU A 174 -2.74 4.01 -7.84
N HIS A 175 -2.54 2.70 -7.77
CA HIS A 175 -1.23 2.10 -7.79
C HIS A 175 -1.23 0.82 -8.61
N SER A 176 -0.05 0.46 -9.10
CA SER A 176 0.24 -0.80 -9.77
C SER A 176 1.54 -1.36 -9.23
N VAL A 177 1.87 -2.58 -9.62
CA VAL A 177 3.17 -3.15 -9.31
C VAL A 177 3.86 -3.57 -10.60
N ALA A 178 5.08 -3.05 -10.78
CA ALA A 178 5.92 -3.38 -11.92
C ALA A 178 6.29 -4.87 -11.93
N GLU A 179 6.74 -5.32 -13.09
CA GLU A 179 7.12 -6.71 -13.33
C GLU A 179 8.19 -7.17 -12.34
N ASN A 180 7.97 -8.32 -11.72
CA ASN A 180 9.03 -9.01 -10.99
C ASN A 180 10.03 -9.62 -11.98
N LYS A 181 11.18 -8.97 -12.14
CA LYS A 181 12.28 -9.41 -13.02
C LYS A 181 13.32 -10.25 -12.27
N SER A 182 13.11 -10.50 -10.99
CA SER A 182 13.98 -11.36 -10.20
C SER A 182 13.69 -12.84 -10.49
N GLY A 183 14.61 -13.72 -10.07
CA GLY A 183 14.43 -15.18 -10.16
C GLY A 183 13.71 -15.80 -8.96
N ALA A 184 13.07 -15.00 -8.11
CA ALA A 184 12.42 -15.46 -6.88
C ALA A 184 11.08 -14.73 -6.63
N ASP A 185 10.27 -15.30 -5.76
CA ASP A 185 8.98 -14.71 -5.39
C ASP A 185 9.20 -13.45 -4.54
N ARG A 186 8.36 -12.43 -4.78
CA ARG A 186 8.17 -11.33 -3.84
C ARG A 186 7.05 -11.70 -2.89
N LEU A 187 7.29 -11.59 -1.58
CA LEU A 187 6.24 -11.72 -0.57
C LEU A 187 5.93 -10.36 0.05
N SER A 188 4.69 -9.92 -0.10
CA SER A 188 4.17 -8.69 0.50
C SER A 188 2.82 -8.94 1.17
N ILE A 189 2.56 -8.24 2.27
CA ILE A 189 1.30 -8.31 3.00
C ILE A 189 0.58 -6.97 2.83
N SER A 190 -0.56 -7.00 2.18
CA SER A 190 -1.42 -5.84 1.97
C SER A 190 -2.52 -5.81 3.01
N PHE A 191 -2.99 -4.60 3.32
CA PHE A 191 -4.07 -4.41 4.28
C PHE A 191 -4.86 -3.14 3.96
N ASN A 192 -6.09 -3.10 4.45
CA ASN A 192 -6.99 -1.96 4.36
C ASN A 192 -7.39 -1.51 5.76
N ILE A 193 -7.57 -0.20 5.93
CA ILE A 193 -8.07 0.45 7.13
C ILE A 193 -9.40 1.12 6.80
N MET A 194 -10.39 0.91 7.65
CA MET A 194 -11.68 1.59 7.59
C MET A 194 -11.91 2.41 8.85
N LEU A 195 -12.70 3.48 8.70
CA LEU A 195 -13.13 4.36 9.77
C LEU A 195 -14.59 4.07 10.12
N THR A 196 -14.94 4.24 11.40
CA THR A 196 -16.33 4.33 11.88
C THR A 196 -16.63 5.75 12.36
N GLY A 197 -17.91 6.09 12.38
CA GLY A 197 -18.40 7.39 12.80
C GLY A 197 -19.29 8.04 11.75
N THR A 198 -19.46 9.35 11.86
CA THR A 198 -20.37 10.11 10.99
C THR A 198 -19.66 10.59 9.72
N ILE A 199 -20.19 10.17 8.57
CA ILE A 199 -19.74 10.56 7.23
C ILE A 199 -20.81 11.46 6.58
N GLY A 200 -20.39 12.52 5.91
CA GLY A 200 -21.25 13.38 5.10
C GLY A 200 -21.29 14.83 5.57
N TYR A 201 -22.15 15.61 4.93
CA TYR A 201 -22.34 17.03 5.23
C TYR A 201 -23.43 17.20 6.28
N GLU A 202 -23.50 18.35 6.97
CA GLU A 202 -24.50 18.59 8.03
C GLU A 202 -25.94 18.26 7.62
N SER A 203 -26.31 18.45 6.36
CA SER A 203 -27.65 18.19 5.83
C SER A 203 -27.88 16.75 5.34
N ALA A 204 -26.83 15.93 5.25
CA ALA A 204 -26.88 14.56 4.72
C ALA A 204 -25.73 13.73 5.31
N GLN A 205 -26.01 13.09 6.44
CA GLN A 205 -25.05 12.27 7.20
C GLN A 205 -25.47 10.80 7.24
N VAL A 206 -24.48 9.92 7.29
CA VAL A 206 -24.63 8.50 7.60
C VAL A 206 -23.65 8.15 8.72
N THR A 207 -24.07 7.32 9.66
CA THR A 207 -23.18 6.76 10.69
C THR A 207 -22.91 5.31 10.35
N ILE A 208 -21.63 4.94 10.30
CA ILE A 208 -21.16 3.58 10.06
C ILE A 208 -20.29 3.09 11.20
#